data_AF-A0A923HLG4-F1
#
_entry.id   AF-A0A923HLG4-F1
#
_cell.length_a   1.000
_cell.length_b   1.000
_cell.length_c   1.000
_cell.angle_alpha   90.00
_cell.angle_beta   90.00
_cell.angle_gamma   90.00
#
_symmetry.space_group_name_H-M   'P 1'
#
loop_
_entity.id
_entity.type
_entity.pdbx_description
1 polymer ?
#
loop_
_entity_poly.entity_id
_entity_poly.type
_entity_poly.pdbx_seq_one_letter_code
_entity_poly.pdbx_strand_id
1 'polypeptide(L)' 'MANKTMGTRQKMVFRLDATQSKPRNPVAQAMKTSGAGSHKKNVSAERQAHKQALKKLAIDGEAD' A
#
# COMPACT_ATOMS: atom_id res chain seq x y z
N MET A 1 8.03 -0.52 56.96
CA MET A 1 8.30 0.31 55.76
C MET A 1 7.75 -0.39 54.52
N ALA A 2 6.51 -0.09 54.15
CA ALA A 2 5.71 -0.96 53.28
C ALA A 2 5.82 -0.69 51.77
N ASN A 3 6.51 0.37 51.31
CA ASN A 3 6.47 0.79 49.90
C ASN A 3 7.83 0.86 49.21
N LYS A 4 8.82 0.04 49.63
CA LYS A 4 10.20 0.14 49.11
C LYS A 4 10.54 -0.80 47.94
N THR A 5 9.57 -1.56 47.41
CA THR A 5 9.86 -2.67 46.47
C THR A 5 9.36 -2.47 45.04
N MET A 6 8.67 -1.37 44.72
CA MET A 6 8.17 -1.12 43.36
C MET A 6 9.02 -0.15 42.53
N GLY A 7 9.71 0.81 43.17
CA GLY A 7 10.50 1.82 42.45
C GLY A 7 11.79 1.30 41.81
N THR A 8 12.32 0.18 42.31
CA THR A 8 13.56 -0.46 41.80
C THR A 8 13.29 -1.64 40.87
N ARG A 9 12.02 -1.96 40.55
CA ARG A 9 11.72 -3.04 39.61
C ARG A 9 12.06 -2.57 38.20
N GLN A 10 13.12 -3.15 37.65
CA GLN A 10 13.41 -3.06 36.23
C GLN A 10 12.19 -3.57 35.45
N LYS A 11 11.56 -2.70 34.67
CA LYS A 11 10.48 -3.13 33.77
C LYS A 11 11.12 -4.08 32.76
N MET A 12 10.63 -5.32 32.73
CA MET A 12 10.96 -6.29 31.68
C MET A 12 10.30 -5.79 30.39
N VAL A 13 10.99 -4.93 29.64
CA VAL A 13 10.52 -4.41 28.35
C VAL A 13 11.03 -5.34 27.27
N PHE A 14 10.13 -6.15 26.74
CA PHE A 14 10.40 -6.94 25.54
C PHE A 14 10.26 -6.04 24.32
N ARG A 15 11.29 -5.98 23.47
CA ARG A 15 11.17 -5.35 22.16
C ARG A 15 10.50 -6.34 21.23
N LEU A 16 9.29 -6.02 20.81
CA LEU A 16 8.62 -6.74 19.73
C LEU A 16 9.25 -6.32 18.42
N ASP A 17 9.85 -7.28 17.71
CA ASP A 17 10.28 -7.06 16.33
C ASP A 17 9.05 -6.79 15.46
N ALA A 18 9.19 -5.87 14.49
CA ALA A 18 8.09 -5.42 13.65
C ALA A 18 7.40 -6.56 12.87
N THR A 19 8.10 -7.68 12.67
CA THR A 19 7.62 -8.91 12.04
C THR A 19 6.71 -9.75 12.95
N GLN A 20 6.78 -9.58 14.27
CA GLN A 20 5.97 -10.31 15.25
C GLN A 20 4.74 -9.52 15.73
N SER A 21 4.68 -8.21 15.46
CA SER A 21 3.49 -7.43 15.78
C SER A 21 2.40 -7.69 14.72
N LYS A 22 1.27 -8.24 15.16
CA LYS A 22 0.03 -8.21 14.36
C LYS A 22 -0.19 -6.77 13.86
N PRO A 23 -0.70 -6.57 12.63
CA PRO A 23 -0.92 -5.23 12.13
C PRO A 23 -1.76 -4.45 13.15
N ARG A 24 -1.26 -3.29 13.56
CA ARG A 24 -1.87 -2.43 14.58
C ARG A 24 -3.32 -2.06 14.23
N ASN A 25 -3.67 -2.16 12.95
CA ASN A 25 -5.03 -2.06 12.43
C ASN A 25 -5.35 -3.31 11.60
N PRO A 26 -6.27 -4.19 12.05
CA PRO A 26 -6.66 -5.39 11.32
C PRO A 26 -7.33 -5.09 9.97
N VAL A 27 -7.93 -3.90 9.82
CA VAL A 27 -8.57 -3.46 8.57
C VAL A 27 -7.53 -3.00 7.53
N ALA A 28 -6.36 -2.52 7.96
CA ALA A 28 -5.35 -2.01 7.04
C ALA A 28 -4.77 -3.09 6.11
N GLN A 29 -4.71 -4.34 6.58
CA GLN A 29 -4.27 -5.46 5.75
C GLN A 29 -5.35 -5.83 4.71
N ALA A 30 -6.62 -5.85 5.14
CA ALA A 30 -7.73 -6.06 4.23
C ALA A 30 -7.81 -4.95 3.17
N MET A 31 -7.60 -3.68 3.50
CA MET A 31 -7.62 -2.59 2.51
C MET A 31 -6.47 -2.65 1.49
N LYS A 32 -5.29 -3.13 1.91
CA LYS A 32 -4.16 -3.37 1.00
C LYS A 32 -4.47 -4.48 0.00
N THR A 33 -5.19 -5.52 0.42
CA THR A 33 -5.52 -6.68 -0.43
C THR A 33 -6.84 -6.51 -1.18
N SER A 34 -7.81 -5.78 -0.63
CA SER A 34 -9.17 -5.63 -1.14
C SER A 34 -9.33 -4.56 -2.22
N GLY A 35 -8.23 -4.04 -2.77
CA GLY A 35 -8.33 -3.18 -3.95
C GLY A 35 -8.33 -1.68 -3.69
N ALA A 36 -7.48 -1.21 -2.76
CA ALA A 36 -6.77 0.06 -3.00
C ALA A 36 -5.65 -0.10 -4.05
N GLY A 37 -5.81 -1.01 -5.01
CA GLY A 37 -4.99 -1.05 -6.22
C GLY A 37 -5.25 0.19 -7.06
N SER A 38 -4.34 0.48 -8.00
CA SER A 38 -4.43 1.60 -8.97
C SER A 38 -5.89 1.83 -9.36
N HIS A 39 -6.45 2.99 -8.99
CA HIS A 39 -7.84 3.36 -9.32
C HIS A 39 -8.16 2.92 -10.74
N LYS A 40 -9.11 1.98 -10.88
CA LYS A 40 -9.51 1.49 -12.20
C LYS A 40 -9.88 2.70 -13.04
N LYS A 41 -9.22 2.85 -14.19
CA LYS A 41 -9.47 3.97 -15.08
C LYS A 41 -10.94 3.94 -15.48
N ASN A 42 -11.58 5.11 -15.50
CA ASN A 42 -12.93 5.20 -16.05
C ASN A 42 -12.88 4.92 -17.56
N VAL A 43 -14.02 4.54 -18.12
CA VAL A 43 -14.14 4.18 -19.55
C VAL A 43 -13.66 5.30 -20.49
N SER A 44 -13.73 6.57 -20.06
CA SER A 44 -13.20 7.70 -20.83
C SER A 44 -11.67 7.77 -20.81
N ALA A 45 -11.01 7.52 -19.67
CA ALA A 45 -9.55 7.47 -19.59
C ALA A 45 -8.98 6.29 -20.38
N GLU A 46 -9.65 5.13 -20.39
CA GLU A 46 -9.26 3.99 -21.24
C GLU A 46 -9.33 4.39 -22.73
N ARG A 47 -10.45 4.99 -23.17
CA ARG A 47 -10.58 5.49 -24.55
C ARG A 47 -9.50 6.51 -24.93
N GLN A 48 -9.17 7.44 -24.03
CA GLN A 48 -8.14 8.43 -24.29
C GLN A 48 -6.75 7.78 -24.42
N ALA A 49 -6.43 6.80 -23.57
CA ALA A 49 -5.20 6.04 -23.64
C ALA A 49 -5.07 5.29 -24.97
N HIS A 50 -6.13 4.61 -25.42
CA HIS A 50 -6.15 3.95 -26.73
C HIS A 50 -5.96 4.93 -27.89
N LYS A 51 -6.61 6.10 -27.84
CA LYS A 51 -6.45 7.14 -28.87
C LYS A 51 -5.00 7.65 -28.93
N GLN A 52 -4.35 7.85 -27.78
CA GLN A 52 -2.94 8.24 -27.76
C GLN A 52 -2.02 7.13 -28.26
N ALA A 53 -2.32 5.87 -27.95
CA ALA A 53 -1.55 4.73 -28.45
C ALA A 53 -1.60 4.66 -29.98
N LEU A 54 -2.78 4.83 -30.59
CA LEU A 54 -2.94 4.86 -32.05
C LEU A 54 -2.14 5.99 -32.71
N LYS A 55 -2.11 7.18 -32.09
CA LYS A 55 -1.32 8.32 -32.59
C LYS A 55 0.20 8.10 -32.56
N LYS A 56 0.67 7.22 -31.68
CA LYS A 56 2.11 6.95 -31.51
C LYS A 56 2.61 5.82 -32.41
N LEU A 57 1.70 5.08 -33.05
CA LEU A 57 2.09 4.09 -34.05
C LEU A 57 2.64 4.83 -35.26
N ALA A 58 3.88 4.54 -35.63
CA ALA A 58 4.40 4.90 -36.93
C ALA A 58 3.62 4.09 -37.97
N ILE A 59 2.92 4.79 -38.87
CA ILE A 59 2.28 4.15 -40.01
C ILE A 59 3.37 4.08 -41.08
N ASP A 60 3.97 2.91 -41.27
CA ASP A 60 5.02 2.68 -42.27
C ASP A 60 4.46 2.60 -43.71
N GLY A 61 3.43 3.40 -44.04
CA GLY A 61 2.69 3.24 -45.28
C GLY A 61 1.78 4.42 -45.62
N GLU A 62 2.38 5.59 -45.81
CA GLU A 62 1.89 6.52 -46.82
C GLU A 62 2.82 6.34 -48.03
N ALA A 63 2.30 5.63 -49.04
CA ALA A 63 2.90 5.58 -50.36
C ALA A 63 2.64 6.94 -51.03
N ASP A 64 3.72 7.62 -51.44
CA ASP A 64 3.68 8.69 -52.45
C ASP A 64 3.06 8.21 -53.77
#